data_AF-A0AAV6A701-F1
#
_entry.id   AF-A0AAV6A701-F1
#
_cell.length_a   1.000
_cell.length_b   1.000
_cell.length_c   1.000
_cell.angle_alpha   90.00
_cell.angle_beta   90.00
_cell.angle_gamma   90.00
#
_symmetry.space_group_name_H-M   'P 1'
#
loop_
_entity.id
_entity.type
_entity.pdbx_description
1 polymer ?
#
loop_
_entity_poly.entity_id
_entity_poly.type
_entity_poly.pdbx_seq_one_letter_code
_entity_poly.pdbx_strand_id
1 'polypeptide(L)'
;MAARVVISMLGLAVLASGCAGLPSNTYYPDPRDPNTARVATTLHRAAVAAGDDPTRYSFCFIRTRHPVAYTDEDATFYFSDGFARMPTPVLDAMVAHEVAHEVLDHVGTRRRMSVGMTGGFSIAGLFVPGTGLLDMMLNPLVVRAFSRQQEIDADRRAVEILRSMGDPTPRRSLAAAIRAMDDAPVKSQDGRGGSLDTRPTLQARLDALEPLEPAPLAQAAVSR
;
A
#
# COMPACT_ATOMS: atom_id res chain seq x y z
N MET A 1 20.13 19.80 -52.95
CA MET A 1 20.29 20.28 -51.55
C MET A 1 19.13 19.72 -50.72
N ALA A 2 19.11 18.41 -50.50
CA ALA A 2 18.01 17.71 -49.83
C ALA A 2 18.53 16.41 -49.19
N ALA A 3 19.39 16.55 -48.18
CA ALA A 3 19.94 15.39 -47.46
C ALA A 3 20.52 15.80 -46.11
N ARG A 4 19.79 16.53 -45.26
CA ARG A 4 20.26 16.87 -43.90
C ARG A 4 19.21 16.92 -42.79
N VAL A 5 17.95 16.57 -43.02
CA VAL A 5 16.89 16.83 -42.01
C VAL A 5 16.26 15.56 -41.40
N VAL A 6 16.53 14.35 -41.90
CA VAL A 6 15.77 13.16 -41.45
C VAL A 6 16.46 12.33 -40.35
N ILE A 7 17.74 12.57 -40.04
CA ILE A 7 18.46 11.82 -39.00
C ILE A 7 18.58 12.68 -37.74
N SER A 8 17.45 12.99 -37.09
CA SER A 8 17.46 13.59 -35.74
C SER A 8 16.24 13.25 -34.90
N MET A 9 15.23 12.54 -35.43
CA MET A 9 14.03 12.16 -34.68
C MET A 9 13.99 10.70 -34.20
N LEU A 10 15.04 9.91 -34.41
CA LEU A 10 15.08 8.50 -34.00
C LEU A 10 16.07 8.17 -32.88
N GLY A 11 16.66 9.19 -32.23
CA GLY A 11 17.77 9.02 -31.29
C GLY A 11 17.48 9.30 -29.81
N LEU A 12 16.25 9.70 -29.43
CA LEU A 12 15.99 10.18 -28.06
C LEU A 12 14.66 9.71 -27.48
N ALA A 13 14.39 8.40 -27.55
CA ALA A 13 13.24 7.77 -26.89
C ALA A 13 13.65 6.58 -25.99
N VAL A 14 14.90 6.54 -25.51
CA VAL A 14 15.42 5.39 -24.73
C VAL A 14 15.78 5.72 -23.27
N LEU A 15 15.72 6.98 -22.83
CA LEU A 15 16.28 7.35 -21.50
C LEU A 15 15.24 7.93 -20.56
N ALA A 16 14.33 7.08 -20.06
CA ALA A 16 13.72 7.20 -18.73
C ALA A 16 12.90 5.95 -18.36
N SER A 17 13.41 4.75 -18.63
CA SER A 17 12.97 3.60 -17.83
C SER A 17 13.65 3.73 -16.48
N GLY A 18 13.04 4.53 -15.59
CA GLY A 18 13.43 4.53 -14.19
C GLY A 18 13.15 3.12 -13.67
N CYS A 19 14.19 2.29 -13.56
CA CYS A 19 14.10 1.06 -12.78
C CYS A 19 13.71 1.50 -11.37
N ALA A 20 12.44 1.33 -11.00
CA ALA A 20 12.02 1.50 -9.63
C ALA A 20 12.87 0.53 -8.81
N GLY A 21 13.84 1.06 -8.06
CA GLY A 21 14.69 0.23 -7.22
C GLY A 21 13.81 -0.47 -6.20
N LEU A 22 13.93 -1.79 -6.10
CA LEU A 22 13.29 -2.54 -5.03
C LEU A 22 13.67 -1.90 -3.69
N PRO A 23 12.75 -1.82 -2.73
CA PRO A 23 13.06 -1.37 -1.37
C PRO A 23 14.27 -2.15 -0.84
N SER A 24 15.15 -1.48 -0.11
CA SER A 24 16.29 -2.13 0.51
C SER A 24 15.82 -3.28 1.42
N ASN A 25 16.59 -4.38 1.43
CA ASN A 25 16.27 -5.60 2.16
C ASN A 25 15.00 -6.35 1.71
N THR A 26 14.52 -6.11 0.49
CA THR A 26 13.49 -6.94 -0.14
C THR A 26 14.06 -8.29 -0.56
N TYR A 27 13.30 -9.37 -0.38
CA TYR A 27 13.63 -10.72 -0.84
C TYR A 27 12.39 -11.47 -1.31
N TYR A 28 12.58 -12.43 -2.22
CA TYR A 28 11.51 -13.32 -2.64
C TYR A 28 11.14 -14.31 -1.52
N PRO A 29 9.85 -14.54 -1.27
CA PRO A 29 9.41 -15.41 -0.20
C PRO A 29 9.80 -16.88 -0.48
N ASP A 30 10.30 -17.59 0.54
CA ASP A 30 10.49 -19.05 0.46
C ASP A 30 9.10 -19.72 0.54
N PRO A 31 8.66 -20.47 -0.49
CA PRO A 31 7.36 -21.14 -0.49
C PRO A 31 7.19 -22.16 0.65
N ARG A 32 8.28 -22.59 1.29
CA ARG A 32 8.27 -23.55 2.41
C ARG A 32 8.08 -22.88 3.77
N ASP A 33 8.21 -21.55 3.86
CA ASP A 33 7.99 -20.82 5.11
C ASP A 33 6.48 -20.74 5.41
N PRO A 34 6.03 -21.13 6.63
CA PRO A 34 4.62 -21.02 7.00
C PRO A 34 4.06 -19.59 6.92
N ASN A 35 4.89 -18.57 7.14
CA ASN A 35 4.46 -17.17 6.99
C ASN A 35 4.23 -16.79 5.54
N THR A 36 5.02 -17.33 4.60
CA THR A 36 4.75 -17.20 3.16
C THR A 36 3.38 -17.77 2.82
N ALA A 37 3.09 -18.99 3.27
CA ALA A 37 1.80 -19.64 2.99
C ALA A 37 0.62 -18.86 3.58
N ARG A 38 0.77 -18.31 4.80
CA ARG A 38 -0.25 -17.48 5.44
C ARG A 38 -0.53 -16.22 4.62
N VAL A 39 0.50 -15.46 4.27
CA VAL A 39 0.36 -14.23 3.47
C VAL A 39 -0.22 -14.52 2.09
N ALA A 40 0.29 -15.55 1.40
CA ALA A 40 -0.22 -15.94 0.09
C ALA A 40 -1.71 -16.34 0.14
N THR A 41 -2.11 -17.11 1.15
CA THR A 41 -3.51 -17.54 1.33
C THR A 41 -4.42 -16.35 1.62
N THR A 42 -4.01 -15.45 2.51
CA THR A 42 -4.79 -14.25 2.83
C THR A 42 -4.90 -13.32 1.61
N LEU A 43 -3.80 -13.08 0.88
CA LEU A 43 -3.80 -12.26 -0.33
C LEU A 43 -4.70 -12.84 -1.42
N HIS A 44 -4.62 -14.15 -1.67
CA HIS A 44 -5.49 -14.84 -2.60
C HIS A 44 -6.97 -14.70 -2.21
N ARG A 45 -7.31 -14.94 -0.93
CA ARG A 45 -8.69 -14.79 -0.43
C ARG A 45 -9.21 -13.36 -0.58
N ALA A 46 -8.38 -12.36 -0.27
CA ALA A 46 -8.73 -10.96 -0.39
C ALA A 46 -8.97 -10.54 -1.84
N ALA A 47 -8.10 -10.97 -2.77
CA ALA A 47 -8.26 -10.71 -4.20
C ALA A 47 -9.58 -11.29 -4.75
N VAL A 48 -9.85 -12.57 -4.44
CA VAL A 48 -11.10 -13.24 -4.82
C VAL A 48 -12.32 -12.52 -4.21
N ALA A 49 -12.25 -12.17 -2.93
CA ALA A 49 -13.32 -11.44 -2.24
C ALA A 49 -13.53 -10.01 -2.79
N ALA A 50 -12.48 -9.40 -3.34
CA ALA A 50 -12.57 -8.13 -4.04
C ALA A 50 -13.15 -8.25 -5.46
N GLY A 51 -13.35 -9.48 -5.97
CA GLY A 51 -13.79 -9.73 -7.33
C GLY A 51 -12.70 -9.50 -8.39
N ASP A 52 -11.43 -9.53 -7.99
CA ASP A 52 -10.29 -9.37 -8.89
C ASP A 52 -9.64 -10.74 -9.22
N ASP A 53 -8.74 -10.77 -10.20
CA ASP A 53 -8.00 -11.95 -10.61
C ASP A 53 -6.77 -12.19 -9.71
N PRO A 54 -6.80 -13.19 -8.80
CA PRO A 54 -5.69 -13.45 -7.89
C PRO A 54 -4.42 -13.91 -8.61
N THR A 55 -4.48 -14.35 -9.87
CA THR A 55 -3.30 -14.83 -10.61
C THR A 55 -2.38 -13.68 -11.03
N ARG A 56 -2.88 -12.45 -11.03
CA ARG A 56 -2.08 -11.23 -11.26
C ARG A 56 -1.26 -10.81 -10.05
N TYR A 57 -1.61 -11.30 -8.85
CA TYR A 57 -1.07 -10.78 -7.61
C TYR A 57 0.25 -11.46 -7.31
N SER A 58 1.26 -10.64 -6.99
CA SER A 58 2.57 -11.13 -6.55
C SER A 58 2.97 -10.43 -5.26
N PHE A 59 3.89 -11.00 -4.51
CA PHE A 59 4.41 -10.30 -3.34
C PHE A 59 5.86 -10.61 -3.04
N CYS A 60 6.53 -9.66 -2.37
CA CYS A 60 7.87 -9.81 -1.82
C CYS A 60 7.87 -9.54 -0.32
N PHE A 61 8.88 -10.07 0.37
CA PHE A 61 9.10 -9.75 1.77
C PHE A 61 10.18 -8.69 1.98
N ILE A 62 10.03 -7.90 3.03
CA ILE A 62 11.02 -6.92 3.51
C ILE A 62 11.57 -7.42 4.84
N ARG A 63 12.90 -7.55 4.94
CA ARG A 63 13.56 -8.04 6.15
C ARG A 63 13.54 -6.99 7.26
N THR A 64 12.50 -7.02 8.09
CA THR A 64 12.38 -6.16 9.28
C THR A 64 11.36 -6.72 10.27
N ARG A 65 11.62 -6.58 11.57
CA ARG A 65 10.66 -6.95 12.61
C ARG A 65 9.48 -5.97 12.72
N HIS A 66 9.59 -4.80 12.09
CA HIS A 66 8.54 -3.78 12.08
C HIS A 66 7.43 -4.16 11.09
N PRO A 67 6.16 -4.20 11.49
CA PRO A 67 5.05 -4.48 10.59
C PRO A 67 4.93 -3.40 9.52
N VAL A 68 5.01 -3.82 8.26
CA VAL A 68 4.83 -2.97 7.09
C VAL A 68 4.09 -3.80 6.06
N ALA A 69 3.06 -3.20 5.48
CA ALA A 69 2.38 -3.69 4.30
C ALA A 69 2.17 -2.49 3.37
N TYR A 70 2.35 -2.69 2.06
CA TYR A 70 1.90 -1.74 1.06
C TYR A 70 1.80 -2.40 -0.31
N THR A 71 1.01 -1.79 -1.18
CA THR A 71 0.82 -2.18 -2.59
C THR A 71 1.62 -1.29 -3.53
N ASP A 72 2.11 -1.86 -4.62
CA ASP A 72 2.86 -1.19 -5.67
C ASP A 72 2.28 -1.52 -7.05
N GLU A 73 2.91 -1.01 -8.12
CA GLU A 73 2.48 -1.25 -9.50
C GLU A 73 2.35 -2.74 -9.84
N ASP A 74 1.49 -3.03 -10.82
CA ASP A 74 1.27 -4.37 -11.37
C ASP A 74 0.82 -5.41 -10.32
N ALA A 75 -0.03 -5.01 -9.36
CA ALA A 75 -0.51 -5.86 -8.27
C ALA A 75 0.64 -6.56 -7.49
N THR A 76 1.74 -5.83 -7.29
CA THR A 76 2.88 -6.29 -6.49
C THR A 76 2.75 -5.76 -5.07
N PHE A 77 2.66 -6.67 -4.11
CA PHE A 77 2.52 -6.35 -2.70
C PHE A 77 3.83 -6.54 -1.96
N TYR A 78 4.08 -5.72 -0.95
CA TYR A 78 5.25 -5.85 -0.09
C TYR A 78 4.81 -5.98 1.34
N PHE A 79 5.29 -7.04 1.99
CA PHE A 79 5.01 -7.31 3.39
C PHE A 79 6.31 -7.43 4.15
N SER A 80 6.37 -7.00 5.41
CA SER A 80 7.56 -7.27 6.22
C SER A 80 7.48 -8.61 6.93
N ASP A 81 8.65 -9.11 7.33
CA ASP A 81 8.78 -10.21 8.30
C ASP A 81 7.90 -9.98 9.56
N GLY A 82 7.90 -8.74 10.08
CA GLY A 82 7.09 -8.33 11.22
C GLY A 82 5.59 -8.44 10.97
N PHE A 83 5.15 -8.00 9.79
CA PHE A 83 3.75 -8.08 9.37
C PHE A 83 3.30 -9.52 9.21
N ALA A 84 4.11 -10.36 8.55
CA ALA A 84 3.76 -11.76 8.30
C ALA A 84 3.56 -12.57 9.59
N ARG A 85 4.16 -12.13 10.72
CA ARG A 85 4.00 -12.75 12.05
C ARG A 85 2.83 -12.21 12.87
N MET A 86 2.10 -11.21 12.39
CA MET A 86 0.94 -10.68 13.11
C MET A 86 -0.18 -11.71 13.25
N PRO A 87 -1.13 -11.51 14.20
CA PRO A 87 -2.32 -12.34 14.31
C PRO A 87 -3.13 -12.34 13.01
N THR A 88 -3.73 -13.48 12.65
CA THR A 88 -4.50 -13.63 11.41
C THR A 88 -5.57 -12.55 11.19
N PRO A 89 -6.33 -12.08 12.19
CA PRO A 89 -7.28 -10.98 11.98
C PRO A 89 -6.63 -9.68 11.51
N VAL A 90 -5.40 -9.40 11.95
CA VAL A 90 -4.64 -8.22 11.51
C VAL A 90 -4.15 -8.41 10.07
N LEU A 91 -3.68 -9.62 9.71
CA LEU A 91 -3.30 -9.95 8.33
C LEU A 91 -4.50 -9.79 7.40
N ASP A 92 -5.62 -10.44 7.71
CA ASP A 92 -6.81 -10.44 6.84
C ASP A 92 -7.31 -9.01 6.60
N ALA A 93 -7.38 -8.17 7.65
CA ALA A 93 -7.82 -6.79 7.52
C ALA A 93 -6.84 -5.89 6.75
N MET A 94 -5.53 -6.02 7.01
CA MET A 94 -4.57 -5.12 6.38
C MET A 94 -4.21 -5.54 4.97
N VAL A 95 -4.24 -6.84 4.66
CA VAL A 95 -4.19 -7.30 3.27
C VAL A 95 -5.44 -6.86 2.51
N ALA A 96 -6.64 -6.93 3.11
CA ALA A 96 -7.84 -6.41 2.46
C ALA A 96 -7.75 -4.90 2.15
N HIS A 97 -7.13 -4.11 3.04
CA HIS A 97 -6.83 -2.69 2.81
C HIS A 97 -5.82 -2.47 1.67
N GLU A 98 -4.77 -3.28 1.60
CA GLU A 98 -3.82 -3.21 0.49
C GLU A 98 -4.47 -3.60 -0.86
N VAL A 99 -5.25 -4.67 -0.88
CA VAL A 99 -6.03 -5.06 -2.07
C VAL A 99 -7.02 -3.97 -2.46
N ALA A 100 -7.59 -3.24 -1.49
CA ALA A 100 -8.43 -2.09 -1.77
C ALA A 100 -7.69 -0.97 -2.53
N HIS A 101 -6.41 -0.71 -2.23
CA HIS A 101 -5.61 0.24 -2.99
C HIS A 101 -5.38 -0.18 -4.45
N GLU A 102 -5.18 -1.49 -4.69
CA GLU A 102 -5.04 -2.04 -6.04
C GLU A 102 -6.34 -1.90 -6.84
N VAL A 103 -7.46 -2.42 -6.32
CA VAL A 103 -8.74 -2.47 -7.06
C VAL A 103 -9.36 -1.08 -7.27
N LEU A 104 -9.00 -0.09 -6.44
CA LEU A 104 -9.39 1.31 -6.63
C LEU A 104 -8.42 2.09 -7.55
N ASP A 105 -7.39 1.44 -8.09
CA ASP A 105 -6.34 2.03 -8.94
C ASP A 105 -5.70 3.29 -8.30
N HIS A 106 -5.50 3.25 -6.98
CA HIS A 106 -4.88 4.37 -6.26
C HIS A 106 -3.40 4.54 -6.65
N VAL A 107 -2.71 3.44 -6.94
CA VAL A 107 -1.31 3.43 -7.40
C VAL A 107 -1.19 3.98 -8.83
N GLY A 108 -2.01 3.51 -9.77
CA GLY A 108 -1.96 3.98 -11.16
C GLY A 108 -2.46 5.42 -11.33
N THR A 109 -3.47 5.85 -10.56
CA THR A 109 -3.92 7.25 -10.53
C THR A 109 -2.78 8.20 -10.13
N ARG A 110 -2.03 7.86 -9.08
CA ARG A 110 -0.86 8.65 -8.64
C ARG A 110 0.20 8.75 -9.73
N ARG A 111 0.52 7.63 -10.41
CA ARG A 111 1.50 7.61 -11.49
C ARG A 111 1.10 8.50 -12.66
N ARG A 112 -0.18 8.45 -13.09
CA ARG A 112 -0.68 9.32 -14.16
C ARG A 112 -0.54 10.80 -13.79
N MET A 113 -0.78 11.16 -12.54
CA MET A 113 -0.56 12.53 -12.05
C MET A 113 0.94 12.90 -12.06
N SER A 114 1.82 12.00 -11.59
CA SER A 114 3.27 12.24 -11.58
C SER A 114 3.85 12.37 -12.99
N VAL A 115 3.53 11.44 -13.90
CA VAL A 115 3.94 11.48 -15.31
C VAL A 115 3.36 12.71 -16.02
N GLY A 116 2.10 13.07 -15.75
CA GLY A 116 1.47 14.27 -16.28
C GLY A 116 2.13 15.56 -15.79
N MET A 117 2.50 15.64 -14.51
CA MET A 117 3.25 16.77 -13.95
C MET A 117 4.66 16.86 -14.55
N THR A 118 5.44 15.78 -14.52
CA THR A 118 6.80 15.77 -15.09
C THR A 118 6.79 16.00 -16.61
N GLY A 119 5.84 15.44 -17.34
CA GLY A 119 5.66 15.69 -18.77
C GLY A 119 5.24 17.13 -19.08
N GLY A 120 4.34 17.71 -18.28
CA GLY A 120 3.93 19.11 -18.39
C GLY A 120 5.07 20.09 -18.10
N PHE A 121 5.89 19.83 -17.07
CA PHE A 121 7.08 20.63 -16.77
C PHE A 121 8.20 20.45 -17.80
N SER A 122 8.35 19.26 -18.38
CA SER A 122 9.33 19.00 -19.45
C SER A 122 8.99 19.73 -20.75
N ILE A 123 7.71 19.97 -21.03
CA ILE A 123 7.25 20.76 -22.17
C ILE A 123 7.33 22.27 -21.88
N ALA A 124 7.15 22.68 -20.62
CA ALA A 124 7.11 24.09 -20.21
C ALA A 124 8.48 24.70 -19.82
N GLY A 125 9.57 23.93 -19.79
CA GLY A 125 10.94 24.44 -19.53
C GLY A 125 11.15 25.09 -18.15
N LEU A 126 10.23 24.89 -17.21
CA LEU A 126 10.23 25.56 -15.92
C LEU A 126 11.01 24.75 -14.88
N PHE A 127 12.33 24.94 -14.84
CA PHE A 127 13.14 24.54 -13.68
C PHE A 127 12.73 25.39 -12.47
N VAL A 128 12.11 24.79 -11.46
CA VAL A 128 11.93 25.41 -10.14
C VAL A 128 13.12 25.00 -9.26
N PRO A 129 14.09 25.90 -8.98
CA PRO A 129 15.20 25.58 -8.09
C PRO A 129 14.72 25.67 -6.63
N GLY A 130 14.95 24.64 -5.83
CA GLY A 130 14.84 24.73 -4.36
C GLY A 130 13.96 23.70 -3.65
N THR A 131 13.20 22.87 -4.35
CA THR A 131 12.56 21.69 -3.76
C THR A 131 13.22 20.44 -4.33
N GLY A 132 14.06 19.77 -3.54
CA GLY A 132 14.78 18.59 -3.98
C GLY A 132 13.82 17.46 -4.36
N LEU A 133 13.65 17.22 -5.66
CA LEU A 133 13.06 15.98 -6.20
C LEU A 133 13.77 14.73 -5.63
N LEU A 134 15.03 14.90 -5.21
CA LEU A 134 15.87 13.91 -4.56
C LEU A 134 15.41 13.53 -3.13
N ASP A 135 14.83 14.44 -2.34
CA ASP A 135 14.37 14.11 -0.98
C ASP A 135 13.14 13.19 -1.02
N MET A 136 12.38 13.26 -2.13
CA MET A 136 11.30 12.35 -2.51
C MET A 136 11.80 11.04 -3.16
N MET A 137 13.08 10.69 -3.05
CA MET A 137 13.61 9.40 -3.52
C MET A 137 14.32 8.59 -2.41
N LEU A 138 14.52 9.16 -1.22
CA LEU A 138 15.39 8.57 -0.20
C LEU A 138 14.71 7.58 0.74
N ASN A 139 13.37 7.48 0.71
CA ASN A 139 12.67 6.43 1.43
C ASN A 139 11.44 5.97 0.65
N PRO A 140 11.44 4.76 0.04
CA PRO A 140 10.28 4.25 -0.71
C PRO A 140 8.99 4.17 0.14
N LEU A 141 9.07 4.23 1.47
CA LEU A 141 7.90 4.34 2.36
C LEU A 141 7.35 5.77 2.44
N VAL A 142 8.19 6.81 2.32
CA VAL A 142 7.78 8.23 2.34
C VAL A 142 7.18 8.66 1.00
N VAL A 143 7.64 8.08 -0.10
CA VAL A 143 7.21 8.39 -1.48
C VAL A 143 5.86 7.77 -1.83
N ARG A 144 5.39 6.81 -1.02
CA ARG A 144 4.18 6.02 -1.30
C ARG A 144 2.93 6.48 -0.54
N ALA A 145 2.96 7.60 0.17
CA ALA A 145 1.81 8.11 0.92
C ALA A 145 0.59 8.35 0.01
N PHE A 146 -0.51 7.67 0.29
CA PHE A 146 -1.80 7.96 -0.34
C PHE A 146 -2.42 9.23 0.28
N SER A 147 -3.29 9.89 -0.48
CA SER A 147 -4.06 11.02 0.05
C SER A 147 -5.04 10.57 1.13
N ARG A 148 -5.46 11.50 2.00
CA ARG A 148 -6.51 11.24 3.01
C ARG A 148 -7.74 10.55 2.44
N GLN A 149 -8.23 11.03 1.29
CA GLN A 149 -9.41 10.47 0.67
C GLN A 149 -9.18 9.04 0.17
N GLN A 150 -8.04 8.78 -0.45
CA GLN A 150 -7.68 7.44 -0.93
C GLN A 150 -7.58 6.42 0.22
N GLU A 151 -7.03 6.81 1.36
CA GLU A 151 -6.96 5.95 2.55
C GLU A 151 -8.36 5.63 3.10
N ILE A 152 -9.26 6.63 3.16
CA ILE A 152 -10.65 6.43 3.60
C ILE A 152 -11.44 5.57 2.61
N ASP A 153 -11.23 5.75 1.31
CA ASP A 153 -11.88 4.91 0.29
C ASP A 153 -11.33 3.48 0.31
N ALA A 154 -10.04 3.31 0.55
CA ALA A 154 -9.42 2.00 0.77
C ALA A 154 -9.98 1.33 2.04
N ASP A 155 -10.15 2.05 3.15
CA ASP A 155 -10.78 1.53 4.37
C ASP A 155 -12.22 1.05 4.14
N ARG A 156 -13.02 1.84 3.42
CA ARG A 156 -14.40 1.46 3.06
C ARG A 156 -14.43 0.21 2.20
N ARG A 157 -13.55 0.14 1.20
CA ARG A 157 -13.47 -1.02 0.31
C ARG A 157 -12.91 -2.26 1.04
N ALA A 158 -11.97 -2.08 1.97
CA ALA A 158 -11.47 -3.16 2.82
C ALA A 158 -12.57 -3.79 3.67
N VAL A 159 -13.50 -2.99 4.21
CA VAL A 159 -14.67 -3.49 4.95
C VAL A 159 -15.56 -4.38 4.07
N GLU A 160 -15.74 -4.04 2.79
CA GLU A 160 -16.50 -4.86 1.84
C GLU A 160 -15.79 -6.17 1.50
N ILE A 161 -14.46 -6.12 1.33
CA ILE A 161 -13.62 -7.28 1.08
C ILE A 161 -13.66 -8.22 2.29
N LEU A 162 -13.45 -7.70 3.51
CA LEU A 162 -13.52 -8.46 4.76
C LEU A 162 -14.89 -9.14 4.93
N ARG A 163 -15.98 -8.41 4.65
CA ARG A 163 -17.34 -8.98 4.68
C ARG A 163 -17.46 -10.16 3.71
N SER A 164 -16.93 -10.01 2.51
CA SER A 164 -16.95 -11.05 1.46
C SER A 164 -16.03 -12.23 1.79
N MET A 165 -14.98 -12.01 2.59
CA MET A 165 -14.13 -13.05 3.18
C MET A 165 -14.80 -13.79 4.35
N GLY A 166 -16.00 -13.36 4.78
CA GLY A 166 -16.78 -13.97 5.85
C GLY A 166 -16.58 -13.36 7.23
N ASP A 167 -15.97 -12.18 7.35
CA ASP A 167 -15.82 -11.49 8.63
C ASP A 167 -17.19 -10.99 9.14
N PRO A 168 -17.65 -11.41 10.34
CA PRO A 168 -18.93 -10.99 10.89
C PRO A 168 -18.92 -9.54 11.43
N THR A 169 -17.75 -8.96 11.69
CA THR A 169 -17.59 -7.62 12.25
C THR A 169 -16.52 -6.83 11.49
N PRO A 170 -16.66 -6.64 10.17
CA PRO A 170 -15.58 -6.16 9.32
C PRO A 170 -15.07 -4.76 9.68
N ARG A 171 -15.94 -3.83 10.10
CA ARG A 171 -15.48 -2.49 10.54
C ARG A 171 -14.69 -2.57 11.83
N ARG A 172 -15.15 -3.37 12.81
CA ARG A 172 -14.39 -3.59 14.05
C ARG A 172 -13.06 -4.29 13.80
N SER A 173 -13.03 -5.33 12.96
CA SER A 173 -11.80 -6.05 12.63
C SER A 173 -10.77 -5.13 11.99
N LEU A 174 -11.19 -4.30 11.03
CA LEU A 174 -10.33 -3.29 10.43
C LEU A 174 -9.85 -2.25 11.44
N ALA A 175 -10.76 -1.71 12.27
CA ALA A 175 -10.39 -0.75 13.31
C ALA A 175 -9.39 -1.33 14.35
N ALA A 176 -9.53 -2.61 14.70
CA ALA A 176 -8.60 -3.30 15.58
C ALA A 176 -7.23 -3.52 14.92
N ALA A 177 -7.22 -3.87 13.63
CA ALA A 177 -5.99 -4.05 12.86
C ALA A 177 -5.22 -2.74 12.66
N ILE A 178 -5.93 -1.63 12.36
CA ILE A 178 -5.32 -0.29 12.25
C ILE A 178 -4.64 0.10 13.57
N ARG A 179 -5.31 -0.12 14.71
CA ARG A 179 -4.70 0.12 16.04
C ARG A 179 -3.47 -0.77 16.27
N ALA A 180 -3.55 -2.06 15.94
CA ALA A 180 -2.45 -2.99 16.10
C ALA A 180 -1.22 -2.63 15.24
N MET A 181 -1.44 -2.06 14.05
CA MET A 181 -0.37 -1.57 13.18
C MET A 181 0.24 -0.25 13.70
N ASP A 182 -0.56 0.64 14.29
CA ASP A 182 -0.10 1.91 14.88
C ASP A 182 0.70 1.69 16.19
N ASP A 183 0.25 0.75 17.04
CA ASP A 183 0.90 0.40 18.31
C ASP A 183 2.22 -0.38 18.13
N ALA A 184 2.50 -0.88 16.93
CA ALA A 184 3.68 -1.69 16.68
C ALA A 184 4.96 -0.85 16.87
N PRO A 185 5.89 -1.26 17.77
CA PRO A 185 7.01 -0.43 18.15
C PRO A 185 7.91 -0.12 16.95
N VAL A 186 8.04 1.16 16.58
CA VAL A 186 8.98 1.65 15.57
C VAL A 186 10.33 1.87 16.26
N LYS A 187 11.37 1.11 15.90
CA LYS A 187 12.75 1.54 16.19
C LYS A 187 13.22 2.35 15.00
N SER A 188 13.47 3.63 15.27
CA SER A 188 13.92 4.71 14.38
C SER A 188 12.94 5.14 13.29
N GLN A 189 12.09 6.11 13.62
CA GLN A 189 12.00 7.35 12.87
C GLN A 189 11.71 8.50 13.84
N ASP A 190 12.76 9.23 14.21
CA ASP A 190 12.59 10.59 14.72
C ASP A 190 11.94 11.42 13.61
N GLY A 191 10.69 11.80 13.82
CA GLY A 191 10.01 12.89 13.12
C GLY A 191 9.36 12.55 11.79
N ARG A 192 8.06 12.85 11.68
CA ARG A 192 7.55 14.01 10.90
C ARG A 192 6.02 14.00 10.87
N GLY A 193 5.41 14.72 11.81
CA GLY A 193 4.11 15.38 11.64
C GLY A 193 4.33 16.78 11.06
N GLY A 194 4.91 16.88 9.86
CA GLY A 194 5.09 18.16 9.18
C GLY A 194 3.81 18.60 8.47
N SER A 195 3.65 19.91 8.21
CA SER A 195 2.50 20.49 7.48
C SER A 195 2.28 19.99 6.05
N LEU A 196 3.02 18.97 5.61
CA LEU A 196 2.93 18.29 4.32
C LEU A 196 2.50 16.81 4.45
N ASP A 197 2.17 16.33 5.66
CA ASP A 197 1.66 14.96 5.83
C ASP A 197 0.23 14.86 5.29
N THR A 198 0.12 14.24 4.11
CA THR A 198 -1.14 14.00 3.41
C THR A 198 -1.89 12.79 3.95
N ARG A 199 -1.35 12.07 4.94
CA ARG A 199 -2.04 10.91 5.54
C ARG A 199 -3.15 11.37 6.48
N PRO A 200 -4.26 10.61 6.56
CA PRO A 200 -5.27 10.85 7.58
C PRO A 200 -4.68 10.46 8.94
N THR A 201 -5.14 11.11 10.01
CA THR A 201 -4.78 10.69 11.36
C THR A 201 -5.41 9.32 11.67
N LEU A 202 -4.83 8.59 12.63
CA LEU A 202 -5.44 7.36 13.17
C LEU A 202 -6.91 7.61 13.52
N GLN A 203 -7.19 8.68 14.27
CA GLN A 203 -8.55 9.01 14.69
C GLN A 203 -9.49 9.24 13.50
N ALA A 204 -9.05 9.96 12.46
CA ALA A 204 -9.89 10.20 11.28
C ALA A 204 -10.27 8.91 10.54
N ARG A 205 -9.34 7.94 10.47
CA ARG A 205 -9.64 6.61 9.91
C ARG A 205 -10.64 5.84 10.77
N LEU A 206 -10.45 5.86 12.10
CA LEU A 206 -11.34 5.19 13.04
C LEU A 206 -12.75 5.79 13.01
N ASP A 207 -12.88 7.11 12.98
CA ASP A 207 -14.17 7.81 12.90
C ASP A 207 -14.92 7.45 11.61
N ALA A 208 -14.21 7.25 10.49
CA ALA A 208 -14.82 6.85 9.23
C ALA A 208 -15.35 5.41 9.22
N LEU A 209 -14.98 4.59 10.20
CA LEU A 209 -15.47 3.23 10.38
C LEU A 209 -16.70 3.14 11.29
N GLU A 210 -17.10 4.24 11.93
CA GLU A 210 -18.30 4.24 12.77
C GLU A 210 -19.60 4.24 11.94
N PRO A 211 -20.69 3.60 12.42
CA PRO A 211 -20.76 2.82 13.64
C PRO A 211 -20.10 1.44 13.49
N LEU A 212 -19.29 1.06 14.47
CA LEU A 212 -18.80 -0.31 14.59
C LEU A 212 -19.96 -1.26 14.90
N GLU A 213 -19.85 -2.51 14.44
CA GLU A 213 -20.79 -3.58 14.81
C GLU A 213 -20.84 -3.74 16.35
N PRO A 214 -21.75 -4.50 16.97
CA PRO A 214 -21.61 -4.85 18.39
C PRO A 214 -20.35 -5.68 18.65
N ALA A 215 -19.71 -5.50 19.80
CA ALA A 215 -18.63 -6.42 20.19
C ALA A 215 -19.19 -7.85 20.20
N PRO A 216 -18.45 -8.86 19.71
CA PRO A 216 -18.87 -10.24 19.88
C PRO A 216 -19.19 -10.44 21.36
N LEU A 217 -20.38 -10.94 21.67
CA LEU A 217 -20.72 -11.32 23.04
C LEU A 217 -19.60 -12.26 23.49
N ALA A 218 -18.74 -11.80 24.40
CA ALA A 218 -17.81 -12.68 25.09
C ALA A 218 -18.66 -13.87 25.53
N GLN A 219 -18.30 -15.09 25.12
CA GLN A 219 -19.06 -16.29 25.46
C GLN A 219 -19.35 -16.24 26.96
N ALA A 220 -20.58 -15.89 27.29
CA ALA A 220 -20.96 -15.61 28.65
C ALA A 220 -20.89 -16.93 29.39
N ALA A 221 -20.05 -16.99 30.41
CA ALA A 221 -20.18 -17.90 31.54
C ALA A 221 -20.56 -19.35 31.16
N VAL A 222 -19.63 -20.11 30.58
CA VAL A 222 -19.67 -21.57 30.69
C VAL A 222 -18.60 -22.01 31.67
N SER A 223 -18.94 -21.91 32.94
CA SER A 223 -18.56 -22.83 34.02
C SER A 223 -19.39 -22.44 35.24
N ARG A 224 -20.58 -23.05 35.33
CA ARG A 224 -21.20 -23.36 36.62
C ARG A 224 -20.51 -24.60 37.18
#